data_AF-A0A293MIE6-F1
#
_entry.id   AF-A0A293MIE6-F1
#
_cell.length_a   1.000
_cell.length_b   1.000
_cell.length_c   1.000
_cell.angle_alpha   90.00
_cell.angle_beta   90.00
_cell.angle_gamma   90.00
#
_symmetry.space_group_name_H-M   'P 1'
#
loop_
_entity.id
_entity.type
_entity.pdbx_description
1 polymer ?
#
loop_
_entity_poly.entity_id
_entity_poly.type
_entity_poly.pdbx_seq_one_letter_code
_entity_poly.pdbx_strand_id
1 'polypeptide(L)'
;MQPDFSLEDPETFNAVIPWMQPDFSLEDPETFNAVIPWSTFNSTARNSKECKGPRLTSRLLQEKLAYYLDIVEVQIAKQISLRSDAFFQVMTSHDALSDRMLKMLEAVSETRLRLASIDHSLVNGPLKVLQLKRSHSNHVAVYNKLRLIAAVHQTHPTVQRLLSTSDFVGALDVIETTREILATELVGIHCLRHLDSQLIEIEKAIDKMMTADFLKCTSSDLNRPLGDGPHVTNEEHMTAVVFGMLRQKEHKFLELYKEEACTAVGATVKQTVIEFISKNDDVEVSGNSNGLYEQVRHLDSSKWLALLEVFWALRTSATFRFLKVAGTSRSDF
;
A
#
# COMPACT_ATOMS: atom_id res chain seq x y z
N MET A 1 -103.60 42.51 -0.43
CA MET A 1 -103.09 41.19 0.01
C MET A 1 -101.64 41.37 0.42
N GLN A 2 -101.25 40.72 1.51
CA GLN A 2 -99.96 40.85 2.20
C GLN A 2 -98.78 40.75 1.22
N PRO A 3 -97.75 41.61 1.31
CA PRO A 3 -96.44 41.30 0.74
C PRO A 3 -95.70 40.36 1.71
N ASP A 4 -95.09 39.33 1.13
CA ASP A 4 -94.31 38.28 1.77
C ASP A 4 -93.25 38.82 2.74
N PHE A 5 -93.19 38.22 3.93
CA PHE A 5 -92.13 38.43 4.92
C PHE A 5 -91.03 37.38 4.69
N SER A 6 -89.92 37.78 4.07
CA SER A 6 -88.71 36.97 3.94
C SER A 6 -87.59 37.50 4.85
N LEU A 7 -86.98 36.60 5.61
CA LEU A 7 -85.87 36.84 6.56
C LEU A 7 -84.49 36.94 5.88
N GLU A 8 -84.44 36.85 4.55
CA GLU A 8 -83.18 36.85 3.78
C GLU A 8 -82.71 38.24 3.35
N ASP A 9 -83.60 39.24 3.35
CA ASP A 9 -83.25 40.61 2.98
C ASP A 9 -82.75 41.39 4.22
N PRO A 10 -81.48 41.84 4.23
CA PRO A 10 -80.90 42.52 5.39
C PRO A 10 -81.57 43.87 5.67
N GLU A 11 -82.19 44.52 4.68
CA GLU A 11 -82.91 45.78 4.88
C GLU A 11 -84.28 45.59 5.53
N THR A 12 -85.03 44.53 5.19
CA THR A 12 -86.31 44.22 5.86
C THR A 12 -86.07 43.65 7.25
N PHE A 13 -85.00 42.87 7.44
CA PHE A 13 -84.56 42.39 8.75
C PHE A 13 -84.13 43.54 9.67
N ASN A 14 -83.34 44.51 9.17
CA ASN A 14 -82.94 45.70 9.91
C ASN A 14 -84.09 46.70 10.13
N ALA A 15 -85.09 46.74 9.23
CA ALA A 15 -86.27 47.59 9.39
C ALA A 15 -87.25 47.06 10.45
N VAL A 16 -87.32 45.73 10.62
CA VAL A 16 -88.19 45.08 11.61
C VAL A 16 -87.51 44.93 12.97
N ILE A 17 -86.17 44.87 13.00
CA ILE A 17 -85.37 44.77 14.22
C ILE A 17 -84.19 45.76 14.15
N PRO A 18 -84.34 47.01 14.64
CA PRO A 18 -83.25 48.01 14.71
C PRO A 18 -82.04 47.65 15.61
N TRP A 19 -81.91 46.41 16.09
CA TRP A 19 -81.13 46.03 17.28
C TRP A 19 -79.71 45.52 16.97
N MET A 20 -79.18 45.74 15.77
CA MET A 20 -77.84 45.27 15.38
C MET A 20 -77.04 46.33 14.60
N GLN A 21 -77.03 47.58 15.08
CA GLN A 21 -75.95 48.51 14.73
C GLN A 21 -74.70 48.16 15.56
N PRO A 22 -73.49 48.20 14.98
CA PRO A 22 -72.24 47.89 15.70
C PRO A 22 -71.94 48.84 16.86
N ASP A 23 -72.60 50.00 16.89
CA ASP A 23 -72.50 51.02 17.94
C ASP A 23 -73.69 50.99 18.93
N PHE A 24 -74.45 49.90 18.96
CA PHE A 24 -75.59 49.74 19.87
C PHE A 24 -75.13 49.53 21.31
N SER A 25 -74.99 50.64 22.03
CA SER A 25 -74.70 50.67 23.47
C SER A 25 -76.01 50.77 24.26
N LEU A 26 -76.23 49.85 25.20
CA LEU A 26 -77.28 49.97 26.23
C LEU A 26 -76.85 50.89 27.39
N GLU A 27 -75.63 51.44 27.34
CA GLU A 27 -75.11 52.39 28.33
C GLU A 27 -75.69 53.80 28.15
N ASP A 28 -76.08 54.14 26.92
CA ASP A 28 -76.71 55.42 26.62
C ASP A 28 -78.18 55.46 27.09
N PRO A 29 -78.54 56.38 28.02
CA PRO A 29 -79.87 56.44 28.63
C PRO A 29 -81.02 56.66 27.64
N GLU A 30 -80.74 57.33 26.52
CA GLU A 30 -81.72 57.65 25.46
C GLU A 30 -82.05 56.40 24.63
N THR A 31 -81.03 55.62 24.24
CA THR A 31 -81.16 54.37 23.49
C THR A 31 -81.85 53.30 24.34
N PHE A 32 -81.50 53.22 25.63
CA PHE A 32 -82.16 52.34 26.60
C PHE A 32 -83.65 52.68 26.80
N ASN A 33 -84.00 53.97 26.86
CA ASN A 33 -85.40 54.43 26.97
C ASN A 33 -86.20 54.29 25.66
N ALA A 34 -85.54 54.24 24.51
CA ALA A 34 -86.19 53.97 23.22
C ALA A 34 -86.50 52.48 23.02
N VAL A 35 -85.60 51.60 23.52
CA VAL A 35 -85.69 50.15 23.36
C VAL A 35 -86.68 49.52 24.36
N ILE A 36 -86.86 50.14 25.52
CA ILE A 36 -87.86 49.74 26.52
C ILE A 36 -88.86 50.90 26.68
N PRO A 37 -90.17 50.72 26.41
CA PRO A 37 -91.15 51.79 26.51
C PRO A 37 -91.49 52.15 27.98
N TRP A 38 -90.52 52.70 28.72
CA TRP A 38 -90.68 53.28 30.06
C TRP A 38 -91.64 54.49 30.09
N SER A 39 -91.93 55.09 28.92
CA SER A 39 -92.93 56.14 28.74
C SER A 39 -94.36 55.70 29.09
N THR A 40 -94.66 54.40 29.06
CA THR A 40 -95.92 53.86 29.61
C THR A 40 -95.91 53.68 31.14
N PHE A 41 -94.74 53.69 31.76
CA PHE A 41 -94.58 53.57 33.21
C PHE A 41 -94.68 54.90 33.96
N ASN A 42 -94.26 56.01 33.34
CA ASN A 42 -94.17 57.31 34.02
C ASN A 42 -95.28 58.32 33.67
N SER A 43 -95.99 58.14 32.54
CA SER A 43 -97.02 59.10 32.10
C SER A 43 -98.36 59.00 32.84
N THR A 44 -98.56 58.02 33.72
CA THR A 44 -99.75 57.92 34.59
C THR A 44 -99.45 58.23 36.07
N ALA A 45 -98.21 58.58 36.42
CA ALA A 45 -97.77 58.68 37.82
C ALA A 45 -97.67 60.12 38.39
N ARG A 46 -98.17 61.16 37.71
CA ARG A 46 -98.13 62.54 38.26
C ARG A 46 -99.45 63.23 38.51
N ASN A 47 -100.61 62.64 38.20
CA ASN A 47 -101.90 63.22 38.62
C ASN A 47 -102.99 62.14 38.80
N SER A 48 -103.01 61.50 39.97
CA SER A 48 -104.23 61.08 40.72
C SER A 48 -103.85 60.06 41.78
N LYS A 49 -104.43 60.21 42.98
CA LYS A 49 -104.37 59.21 44.05
C LYS A 49 -105.30 58.06 43.66
N GLU A 50 -104.87 56.83 43.97
CA GLU A 50 -105.50 55.53 43.74
C GLU A 50 -105.06 54.75 42.50
N CYS A 51 -104.94 53.43 42.73
CA CYS A 51 -104.85 52.31 41.79
C CYS A 51 -103.47 51.67 41.52
N LYS A 52 -103.49 50.35 41.64
CA LYS A 52 -102.42 49.36 41.52
C LYS A 52 -101.76 49.43 40.14
N GLY A 53 -100.54 49.96 40.02
CA GLY A 53 -99.78 49.90 38.76
C GLY A 53 -98.36 50.46 38.93
N PRO A 54 -97.39 49.59 39.27
CA PRO A 54 -96.28 49.32 38.35
C PRO A 54 -95.78 47.86 38.36
N ARG A 55 -96.39 46.96 39.15
CA ARG A 55 -95.92 45.57 39.34
C ARG A 55 -96.38 44.57 38.27
N LEU A 56 -97.46 44.85 37.56
CA LEU A 56 -98.00 43.97 36.52
C LEU A 56 -97.22 44.13 35.20
N THR A 57 -96.78 45.34 34.92
CA THR A 57 -95.99 45.71 33.74
C THR A 57 -94.55 45.21 33.83
N SER A 58 -93.95 45.18 35.03
CA SER A 58 -92.62 44.57 35.24
C SER A 58 -92.64 43.05 35.13
N ARG A 59 -93.73 42.40 35.60
CA ARG A 59 -93.94 40.96 35.38
C ARG A 59 -94.13 40.61 33.92
N LEU A 60 -94.92 41.38 33.19
CA LEU A 60 -95.11 41.20 31.75
C LEU A 60 -93.81 41.34 30.96
N LEU A 61 -92.94 42.29 31.34
CA LEU A 61 -91.62 42.45 30.73
C LEU A 61 -90.70 41.27 31.06
N GLN A 62 -90.72 40.78 32.30
CA GLN A 62 -89.97 39.59 32.70
C GLN A 62 -90.43 38.33 31.94
N GLU A 63 -91.74 38.18 31.73
CA GLU A 63 -92.30 37.11 30.89
C GLU A 63 -91.89 37.26 29.42
N LYS A 64 -91.84 38.49 28.89
CA LYS A 64 -91.35 38.75 27.53
C LYS A 64 -89.86 38.45 27.37
N LEU A 65 -89.03 38.82 28.34
CA LEU A 65 -87.60 38.50 28.32
C LEU A 65 -87.37 36.99 28.45
N ALA A 66 -88.12 36.30 29.31
CA ALA A 66 -88.07 34.85 29.43
C ALA A 66 -88.50 34.17 28.13
N TYR A 67 -89.53 34.68 27.46
CA TYR A 67 -89.94 34.19 26.13
C TYR A 67 -88.87 34.39 25.06
N TYR A 68 -88.19 35.55 25.05
CA TYR A 68 -87.06 35.76 24.13
C TYR A 68 -85.86 34.86 24.45
N LEU A 69 -85.59 34.59 25.74
CA LEU A 69 -84.54 33.67 26.17
C LEU A 69 -84.83 32.25 25.69
N ASP A 70 -86.06 31.76 25.84
CA ASP A 70 -86.49 30.45 25.32
C ASP A 70 -86.30 30.36 23.80
N ILE A 71 -86.67 31.42 23.06
CA ILE A 71 -86.46 31.45 21.60
C ILE A 71 -84.98 31.35 21.25
N VAL A 72 -84.12 32.09 21.95
CA VAL A 72 -82.67 32.07 21.73
C VAL A 72 -82.09 30.70 22.08
N GLU A 73 -82.51 30.08 23.18
CA GLU A 73 -82.07 28.73 23.57
C GLU A 73 -82.46 27.69 22.50
N VAL A 74 -83.70 27.71 22.02
CA VAL A 74 -84.17 26.81 20.97
C VAL A 74 -83.42 27.05 19.66
N GLN A 75 -83.19 28.30 19.28
CA GLN A 75 -82.45 28.64 18.07
C GLN A 75 -80.97 28.24 18.16
N ILE A 76 -80.32 28.44 19.31
CA ILE A 76 -78.95 28.01 19.55
C ILE A 76 -78.87 26.48 19.51
N ALA A 77 -79.77 25.76 20.19
CA ALA A 77 -79.79 24.30 20.15
C ALA A 77 -79.96 23.76 18.71
N LYS A 78 -80.82 24.41 17.90
CA LYS A 78 -81.02 24.06 16.50
C LYS A 78 -79.81 24.39 15.62
N GLN A 79 -79.16 25.53 15.82
CA GLN A 79 -77.94 25.89 15.09
C GLN A 79 -76.77 24.97 15.46
N ILE A 80 -76.62 24.65 16.74
CA ILE A 80 -75.62 23.69 17.21
C ILE A 80 -75.89 22.32 16.58
N SER A 81 -77.13 21.80 16.60
CA SER A 81 -77.39 20.48 16.01
C SER A 81 -77.10 20.44 14.51
N LEU A 82 -77.58 21.45 13.75
CA LEU A 82 -77.36 21.53 12.30
C LEU A 82 -75.88 21.63 11.92
N ARG A 83 -75.06 22.34 12.70
CA ARG A 83 -73.63 22.50 12.40
C ARG A 83 -72.75 21.45 13.07
N SER A 84 -73.24 20.74 14.09
CA SER A 84 -72.47 19.75 14.84
C SER A 84 -72.06 18.57 13.98
N ASP A 85 -72.92 18.08 13.09
CA ASP A 85 -72.60 16.93 12.21
C ASP A 85 -71.40 17.23 11.30
N ALA A 86 -71.38 18.41 10.68
CA ALA A 86 -70.25 18.84 9.85
C ALA A 86 -68.97 19.03 10.68
N PHE A 87 -69.11 19.60 11.89
CA PHE A 87 -67.97 19.77 12.80
C PHE A 87 -67.38 18.42 13.24
N PHE A 88 -68.21 17.45 13.62
CA PHE A 88 -67.76 16.12 14.03
C PHE A 88 -67.17 15.31 12.86
N GLN A 89 -67.68 15.47 11.64
CA GLN A 89 -67.06 14.87 10.44
C GLN A 89 -65.66 15.44 10.19
N VAL A 90 -65.50 16.76 10.28
CA VAL A 90 -64.20 17.42 10.15
C VAL A 90 -63.26 16.95 11.27
N MET A 91 -63.72 16.91 12.52
CA MET A 91 -62.96 16.41 13.67
C MET A 91 -62.47 14.98 13.47
N THR A 92 -63.36 14.08 13.04
CA THR A 92 -63.02 12.67 12.77
C THR A 92 -62.01 12.54 11.64
N SER A 93 -62.15 13.36 10.58
CA SER A 93 -61.20 13.39 9.48
C SER A 93 -59.83 13.93 9.89
N HIS A 94 -59.81 14.94 10.78
CA HIS A 94 -58.60 15.53 11.33
C HIS A 94 -57.85 14.52 12.19
N ASP A 95 -58.55 13.81 13.08
CA ASP A 95 -57.95 12.77 13.92
C ASP A 95 -57.41 11.61 13.07
N ALA A 96 -58.18 11.17 12.06
CA ALA A 96 -57.71 10.16 11.12
C ALA A 96 -56.48 10.61 10.31
N LEU A 97 -56.39 11.90 9.94
CA LEU A 97 -55.23 12.46 9.26
C LEU A 97 -54.02 12.53 10.20
N SER A 98 -54.21 12.97 11.44
CA SER A 98 -53.17 13.03 12.46
C SER A 98 -52.55 11.64 12.70
N ASP A 99 -53.38 10.62 12.87
CA ASP A 99 -52.94 9.22 13.00
C ASP A 99 -52.15 8.73 11.79
N ARG A 100 -52.59 9.06 10.57
CA ARG A 100 -51.86 8.72 9.34
C ARG A 100 -50.53 9.44 9.26
N MET A 101 -50.47 10.70 9.69
CA MET A 101 -49.24 11.50 9.68
C MET A 101 -48.22 10.96 10.68
N LEU A 102 -48.67 10.53 11.86
CA LEU A 102 -47.82 9.85 12.85
C LEU A 102 -47.25 8.55 12.31
N LYS A 103 -48.07 7.69 11.69
CA LYS A 103 -47.61 6.46 11.04
C LYS A 103 -46.64 6.73 9.89
N MET A 104 -46.88 7.79 9.12
CA MET A 104 -45.98 8.19 8.05
C MET A 104 -44.62 8.65 8.60
N LEU A 105 -44.62 9.43 9.68
CA LEU A 105 -43.39 9.84 10.36
C LEU A 105 -42.60 8.64 10.87
N GLU A 106 -43.27 7.65 11.45
CA GLU A 106 -42.66 6.41 11.90
C GLU A 106 -42.04 5.63 10.73
N ALA A 107 -42.79 5.46 9.63
CA ALA A 107 -42.30 4.79 8.43
C ALA A 107 -41.12 5.54 7.78
N VAL A 108 -41.13 6.88 7.78
CA VAL A 108 -40.02 7.71 7.29
C VAL A 108 -38.79 7.55 8.20
N SER A 109 -38.97 7.48 9.51
CA SER A 109 -37.88 7.22 10.46
C SER A 109 -37.26 5.83 10.23
N GLU A 110 -38.10 4.80 10.10
CA GLU A 110 -37.64 3.43 9.87
C GLU A 110 -36.92 3.30 8.53
N THR A 111 -37.44 3.88 7.46
CA THR A 111 -36.79 3.86 6.14
C THR A 111 -35.46 4.59 6.15
N ARG A 112 -35.33 5.71 6.88
CA ARG A 112 -34.05 6.40 7.07
C ARG A 112 -33.03 5.56 7.83
N LEU A 113 -33.47 4.85 8.88
CA LEU A 113 -32.58 3.93 9.62
C LEU A 113 -32.12 2.76 8.74
N ARG A 114 -33.03 2.16 7.97
CA ARG A 114 -32.68 1.10 7.02
C ARG A 114 -31.73 1.61 5.95
N LEU A 115 -31.95 2.82 5.41
CA LEU A 115 -31.05 3.43 4.43
C LEU A 115 -29.65 3.67 5.02
N ALA A 116 -29.56 4.16 6.27
CA ALA A 116 -28.27 4.34 6.94
C ALA A 116 -27.54 3.01 7.19
N SER A 117 -28.28 1.95 7.54
CA SER A 117 -27.72 0.60 7.68
C SER A 117 -27.20 0.04 6.35
N ILE A 118 -27.98 0.24 5.28
CA ILE A 118 -27.61 -0.14 3.90
C ILE A 118 -26.36 0.63 3.49
N ASP A 119 -26.34 1.96 3.64
CA ASP A 119 -25.18 2.81 3.33
C ASP A 119 -23.92 2.34 4.08
N HIS A 120 -24.05 2.04 5.38
CA HIS A 120 -22.94 1.51 6.15
C HIS A 120 -22.44 0.14 5.64
N SER A 121 -23.35 -0.77 5.30
CA SER A 121 -22.98 -2.13 4.84
C SER A 121 -22.43 -2.15 3.40
N LEU A 122 -23.04 -1.40 2.48
CA LEU A 122 -22.73 -1.42 1.05
C LEU A 122 -21.66 -0.42 0.64
N VAL A 123 -21.47 0.67 1.38
CA VAL A 123 -20.45 1.68 1.03
C VAL A 123 -19.19 1.48 1.85
N ASN A 124 -19.28 1.44 3.19
CA ASN A 124 -18.08 1.37 4.02
C ASN A 124 -17.36 0.02 3.90
N GLY A 125 -18.09 -1.10 3.78
CA GLY A 125 -17.49 -2.42 3.59
C GLY A 125 -16.61 -2.47 2.34
N PRO A 126 -17.17 -2.26 1.14
CA PRO A 126 -16.41 -2.27 -0.12
C PRO A 126 -15.33 -1.19 -0.19
N LEU A 127 -15.58 0.04 0.31
CA LEU A 127 -14.53 1.07 0.36
C LEU A 127 -13.37 0.63 1.24
N LYS A 128 -13.65 -0.01 2.39
CA LYS A 128 -12.59 -0.52 3.26
C LYS A 128 -11.81 -1.64 2.58
N VAL A 129 -12.49 -2.54 1.86
CA VAL A 129 -11.84 -3.60 1.07
C VAL A 129 -10.93 -3.00 -0.02
N LEU A 130 -11.38 -1.97 -0.73
CA LEU A 130 -10.57 -1.27 -1.73
C LEU A 130 -9.33 -0.60 -1.11
N GLN A 131 -9.51 0.08 0.04
CA GLN A 131 -8.39 0.67 0.78
C GLN A 131 -7.40 -0.40 1.24
N LEU A 132 -7.88 -1.52 1.78
CA LEU A 132 -7.06 -2.64 2.21
C LEU A 132 -6.32 -3.28 1.02
N LYS A 133 -6.97 -3.45 -0.13
CA LYS A 133 -6.33 -3.97 -1.34
C LYS A 133 -5.20 -3.06 -1.83
N ARG A 134 -5.42 -1.74 -1.85
CA ARG A 134 -4.38 -0.76 -2.20
C ARG A 134 -3.24 -0.81 -1.18
N SER A 135 -3.55 -0.82 0.11
CA SER A 135 -2.55 -0.95 1.17
C SER A 135 -1.74 -2.23 1.01
N HIS A 136 -2.40 -3.37 0.80
CA HIS A 136 -1.76 -4.66 0.57
C HIS A 136 -0.83 -4.63 -0.65
N SER A 137 -1.26 -4.05 -1.78
CA SER A 137 -0.42 -3.88 -2.96
C SER A 137 0.84 -3.07 -2.67
N ASN A 138 0.71 -2.00 -1.89
CA ASN A 138 1.85 -1.18 -1.47
C ASN A 138 2.79 -1.96 -0.55
N HIS A 139 2.25 -2.70 0.43
CA HIS A 139 3.04 -3.55 1.32
C HIS A 139 3.79 -4.65 0.57
N VAL A 140 3.16 -5.27 -0.44
CA VAL A 140 3.82 -6.26 -1.29
C VAL A 140 4.96 -5.63 -2.10
N ALA A 141 4.74 -4.45 -2.68
CA ALA A 141 5.80 -3.73 -3.40
C ALA A 141 7.00 -3.40 -2.49
N VAL A 142 6.73 -2.91 -1.28
CA VAL A 142 7.78 -2.63 -0.28
C VAL A 142 8.47 -3.92 0.17
N TYR A 143 7.73 -4.98 0.43
CA TYR A 143 8.28 -6.27 0.82
C TYR A 143 9.19 -6.85 -0.27
N ASN A 144 8.79 -6.79 -1.53
CA ASN A 144 9.61 -7.24 -2.65
C ASN A 144 10.93 -6.46 -2.73
N LYS A 145 10.88 -5.12 -2.59
CA LYS A 145 12.11 -4.31 -2.52
C LYS A 145 12.98 -4.68 -1.32
N LEU A 146 12.40 -4.86 -0.14
CA LEU A 146 13.14 -5.26 1.06
C LEU A 146 13.78 -6.64 0.91
N ARG A 147 13.09 -7.58 0.27
CA ARG A 147 13.60 -8.91 -0.04
C ARG A 147 14.78 -8.85 -1.00
N LEU A 148 14.74 -7.99 -2.02
CA LEU A 148 15.88 -7.76 -2.90
C LEU A 148 17.07 -7.16 -2.12
N ILE A 149 16.83 -6.17 -1.25
CA ILE A 149 17.88 -5.62 -0.37
C ILE A 149 18.50 -6.71 0.51
N ALA A 150 17.69 -7.61 1.06
CA ALA A 150 18.18 -8.73 1.86
C ALA A 150 19.02 -9.71 1.02
N ALA A 151 18.61 -10.01 -0.21
CA ALA A 151 19.38 -10.85 -1.13
C ALA A 151 20.74 -10.21 -1.47
N VAL A 152 20.74 -8.92 -1.77
CA VAL A 152 21.95 -8.12 -2.03
C VAL A 152 22.90 -8.11 -0.83
N HIS A 153 22.38 -8.00 0.40
CA HIS A 153 23.20 -8.10 1.61
C HIS A 153 23.81 -9.51 1.79
N GLN A 154 23.14 -10.56 1.33
CA GLN A 154 23.66 -11.93 1.34
C GLN A 154 24.73 -12.19 0.26
N THR A 155 24.89 -11.30 -0.72
CA THR A 155 25.92 -11.42 -1.77
C THR A 155 27.32 -11.47 -1.16
N HIS A 156 27.64 -10.60 -0.20
CA HIS A 156 28.99 -10.54 0.40
C HIS A 156 29.44 -11.85 1.06
N PRO A 157 28.71 -12.44 2.03
CA PRO A 157 29.10 -13.72 2.63
C PRO A 157 29.01 -14.89 1.65
N THR A 158 28.16 -14.80 0.62
CA THR A 158 28.08 -15.83 -0.42
C THR A 158 29.30 -15.83 -1.31
N VAL A 159 29.77 -14.66 -1.75
CA VAL A 159 31.02 -14.51 -2.49
C VAL A 159 32.20 -15.00 -1.66
N GLN A 160 32.29 -14.62 -0.38
CA GLN A 160 33.38 -15.09 0.50
C GLN A 160 33.41 -16.63 0.63
N ARG A 161 32.24 -17.27 0.70
CA ARG A 161 32.13 -18.73 0.73
C ARG A 161 32.58 -19.36 -0.60
N LEU A 162 32.14 -18.82 -1.74
CA LEU A 162 32.53 -19.31 -3.06
C LEU A 162 34.04 -19.17 -3.30
N LEU A 163 34.65 -18.09 -2.80
CA LEU A 163 36.10 -17.92 -2.83
C LEU A 163 36.84 -18.93 -1.95
N SER A 164 36.23 -19.40 -0.86
CA SER A 164 36.82 -20.45 -0.02
C SER A 164 36.75 -21.83 -0.68
N THR A 165 35.78 -22.05 -1.57
CA THR A 165 35.65 -23.26 -2.39
C THR A 165 36.32 -23.13 -3.76
N SER A 166 37.06 -22.04 -4.01
CA SER A 166 37.72 -21.73 -5.27
C SER A 166 36.82 -21.64 -6.51
N ASP A 167 35.52 -21.42 -6.32
CA ASP A 167 34.57 -21.20 -7.42
C ASP A 167 34.52 -19.70 -7.76
N PHE A 168 35.49 -19.27 -8.56
CA PHE A 168 35.59 -17.87 -8.99
C PHE A 168 34.54 -17.49 -10.03
N VAL A 169 34.12 -18.43 -10.89
CA VAL A 169 33.13 -18.18 -11.95
C VAL A 169 31.76 -17.92 -11.34
N GLY A 170 31.32 -18.77 -10.41
CA GLY A 170 30.08 -18.58 -9.67
C GLY A 170 30.07 -17.30 -8.84
N ALA A 171 31.21 -16.93 -8.25
CA ALA A 171 31.33 -15.68 -7.50
C ALA A 171 31.13 -14.44 -8.40
N LEU A 172 31.69 -14.44 -9.61
CA LEU A 172 31.52 -13.36 -10.58
C LEU A 172 30.07 -13.27 -11.10
N ASP A 173 29.40 -14.41 -11.33
CA ASP A 173 27.97 -14.43 -11.69
C ASP A 173 27.08 -13.80 -10.62
N VAL A 174 27.33 -14.11 -9.35
CA VAL A 174 26.58 -13.53 -8.23
C VAL A 174 26.81 -12.01 -8.15
N ILE A 175 28.02 -11.53 -8.45
CA ILE A 175 28.34 -10.09 -8.49
C ILE A 175 27.64 -9.41 -9.67
N GLU A 176 27.67 -10.02 -10.86
CA GLU A 176 27.03 -9.50 -12.08
C GLU A 176 25.50 -9.40 -11.91
N THR A 177 24.87 -10.47 -11.42
CA THR A 177 23.43 -10.47 -11.11
C THR A 177 23.05 -9.46 -10.02
N THR A 178 23.91 -9.27 -9.00
CA THR A 178 23.68 -8.25 -7.96
C THR A 178 23.75 -6.83 -8.54
N ARG A 179 24.68 -6.56 -9.47
CA ARG A 179 24.74 -5.27 -10.20
C ARG A 179 23.51 -5.04 -11.05
N GLU A 180 23.03 -6.05 -11.76
CA GLU A 180 21.83 -5.93 -12.59
C GLU A 180 20.60 -5.59 -11.73
N ILE A 181 20.45 -6.27 -10.57
CA ILE A 181 19.38 -6.00 -9.60
C ILE A 181 19.47 -4.56 -9.06
N LEU A 182 20.68 -4.06 -8.77
CA LEU A 182 20.89 -2.68 -8.32
C LEU A 182 20.51 -1.65 -9.39
N ALA A 183 20.87 -1.91 -10.65
CA ALA A 183 20.64 -1.02 -11.78
C ALA A 183 19.18 -0.99 -12.27
N THR A 184 18.41 -2.04 -12.05
CA THR A 184 17.01 -2.17 -12.54
C THR A 184 15.99 -1.86 -11.45
N GLU A 185 16.07 -2.55 -10.31
CA GLU A 185 14.99 -2.61 -9.32
C GLU A 185 15.20 -1.67 -8.12
N LEU A 186 16.46 -1.29 -7.84
CA LEU A 186 16.85 -0.49 -6.65
C LEU A 186 17.32 0.93 -6.97
N VAL A 187 17.04 1.43 -8.18
CA VAL A 187 17.37 2.80 -8.59
C VAL A 187 16.71 3.82 -7.64
N GLY A 188 17.51 4.73 -7.10
CA GLY A 188 17.06 5.79 -6.20
C GLY A 188 17.20 5.50 -4.71
N ILE A 189 17.62 4.29 -4.31
CA ILE A 189 17.88 3.97 -2.89
C ILE A 189 19.27 4.52 -2.50
N HIS A 190 19.28 5.62 -1.76
CA HIS A 190 20.53 6.30 -1.37
C HIS A 190 21.49 5.41 -0.56
N CYS A 191 20.94 4.55 0.31
CA CYS A 191 21.73 3.70 1.21
C CYS A 191 22.63 2.68 0.47
N LEU A 192 22.33 2.35 -0.78
CA LEU A 192 23.06 1.34 -1.56
C LEU A 192 24.04 1.95 -2.57
N ARG A 193 24.18 3.28 -2.59
CA ARG A 193 25.07 3.97 -3.53
C ARG A 193 26.53 3.52 -3.43
N HIS A 194 26.98 3.20 -2.22
CA HIS A 194 28.35 2.75 -1.98
C HIS A 194 28.56 1.28 -2.31
N LEU A 195 27.48 0.54 -2.53
CA LEU A 195 27.56 -0.89 -2.80
C LEU A 195 28.12 -1.17 -4.19
N ASP A 196 27.79 -0.36 -5.20
CA ASP A 196 28.38 -0.50 -6.54
C ASP A 196 29.91 -0.36 -6.49
N SER A 197 30.43 0.63 -5.75
CA SER A 197 31.87 0.78 -5.54
C SER A 197 32.47 -0.42 -4.79
N GLN A 198 31.78 -0.94 -3.78
CA GLN A 198 32.23 -2.13 -3.05
C GLN A 198 32.25 -3.39 -3.94
N LEU A 199 31.26 -3.58 -4.80
CA LEU A 199 31.24 -4.70 -5.76
C LEU A 199 32.40 -4.60 -6.76
N ILE A 200 32.74 -3.40 -7.22
CA ILE A 200 33.92 -3.17 -8.08
C ILE A 200 35.22 -3.52 -7.34
N GLU A 201 35.33 -3.17 -6.06
CA GLU A 201 36.50 -3.52 -5.25
C GLU A 201 36.59 -5.03 -5.00
N ILE A 202 35.46 -5.69 -4.71
CA ILE A 202 35.39 -7.15 -4.54
C ILE A 202 35.80 -7.85 -5.84
N GLU A 203 35.28 -7.42 -6.99
CA GLU A 203 35.66 -7.95 -8.30
C GLU A 203 37.18 -7.83 -8.53
N LYS A 204 37.76 -6.64 -8.31
CA LYS A 204 39.22 -6.44 -8.41
C LYS A 204 40.02 -7.30 -7.43
N ALA A 205 39.47 -7.61 -6.25
CA ALA A 205 40.11 -8.51 -5.30
C ALA A 205 40.06 -9.97 -5.80
N ILE A 206 38.94 -10.38 -6.40
CA ILE A 206 38.80 -11.70 -7.03
C ILE A 206 39.81 -11.85 -8.17
N ASP A 207 40.02 -10.84 -9.02
CA ASP A 207 41.04 -10.87 -10.09
C ASP A 207 42.44 -11.15 -9.53
N LYS A 208 42.80 -10.46 -8.44
CA LYS A 208 44.10 -10.64 -7.78
C LYS A 208 44.23 -12.01 -7.14
N MET A 209 43.15 -12.55 -6.58
CA MET A 209 43.15 -13.89 -6.00
C MET A 209 43.24 -14.96 -7.09
N MET A 210 42.49 -14.82 -8.17
CA MET A 210 42.48 -15.73 -9.32
C MET A 210 43.85 -15.76 -10.01
N THR A 211 44.49 -14.61 -10.21
CA THR A 211 45.87 -14.53 -10.76
C THR A 211 46.89 -15.18 -9.85
N ALA A 212 46.81 -14.96 -8.54
CA ALA A 212 47.71 -15.60 -7.57
C ALA A 212 47.51 -17.13 -7.51
N ASP A 213 46.26 -17.59 -7.55
CA ASP A 213 45.94 -19.03 -7.49
C ASP A 213 46.31 -19.73 -8.81
N PHE A 214 46.13 -19.07 -9.95
CA PHE A 214 46.62 -19.54 -11.25
C PHE A 214 48.14 -19.71 -11.26
N LEU A 215 48.90 -18.71 -10.77
CA LEU A 215 50.35 -18.79 -10.67
C LEU A 215 50.79 -19.92 -9.75
N LYS A 216 50.12 -20.10 -8.60
CA LYS A 216 50.40 -21.19 -7.66
C LYS A 216 50.16 -22.56 -8.29
N CYS A 217 49.05 -22.74 -8.99
CA CYS A 217 48.73 -23.99 -9.69
C CYS A 217 49.73 -24.27 -10.81
N THR A 218 50.04 -23.26 -11.63
CA THR A 218 50.99 -23.34 -12.74
C THR A 218 52.41 -23.64 -12.24
N SER A 219 52.86 -22.97 -11.19
CA SER A 219 54.18 -23.21 -10.58
C SER A 219 54.29 -24.60 -9.95
N SER A 220 53.22 -25.07 -9.28
CA SER A 220 53.17 -26.42 -8.70
C SER A 220 53.17 -27.52 -9.76
N ASP A 221 52.51 -27.30 -10.89
CA ASP A 221 52.47 -28.27 -12.00
C ASP A 221 53.79 -28.31 -12.76
N LEU A 222 54.37 -27.14 -13.08
CA LEU A 222 55.60 -27.02 -13.86
C LEU A 222 56.88 -27.37 -13.07
N ASN A 223 56.92 -27.11 -11.76
CA ASN A 223 58.07 -27.43 -10.90
C ASN A 223 58.03 -28.87 -10.33
N ARG A 224 57.09 -29.71 -10.78
CA ARG A 224 57.00 -31.11 -10.34
C ARG A 224 58.17 -31.94 -10.86
N PRO A 225 58.85 -32.75 -10.02
CA PRO A 225 59.92 -33.64 -10.46
C PRO A 225 59.44 -34.62 -11.54
N LEU A 226 60.31 -34.89 -12.51
CA LEU A 226 59.96 -35.53 -13.78
C LEU A 226 59.51 -37.01 -13.66
N GLY A 227 59.70 -37.64 -12.49
CA GLY A 227 59.33 -39.03 -12.23
C GLY A 227 57.91 -39.25 -11.76
N ASP A 228 57.19 -38.18 -11.44
CA ASP A 228 55.84 -38.27 -10.87
C ASP A 228 54.84 -38.11 -12.03
N GLY A 229 53.91 -39.06 -12.17
CA GLY A 229 53.20 -39.39 -13.42
C GLY A 229 52.44 -38.24 -14.14
N PRO A 230 51.86 -38.51 -15.33
CA PRO A 230 51.32 -37.50 -16.25
C PRO A 230 49.98 -36.87 -15.82
N HIS A 231 49.66 -36.92 -14.51
CA HIS A 231 48.40 -36.46 -13.97
C HIS A 231 48.60 -35.07 -13.38
N VAL A 232 48.04 -34.04 -14.02
CA VAL A 232 47.98 -32.69 -13.49
C VAL A 232 47.16 -32.74 -12.20
N THR A 233 47.73 -32.28 -11.08
CA THR A 233 46.97 -32.17 -9.84
C THR A 233 45.86 -31.12 -10.01
N ASN A 234 44.61 -31.53 -9.82
CA ASN A 234 43.39 -30.73 -9.94
C ASN A 234 43.16 -30.09 -11.34
N GLU A 235 43.05 -30.90 -12.40
CA GLU A 235 42.61 -30.43 -13.73
C GLU A 235 41.31 -29.59 -13.66
N GLU A 236 40.33 -30.01 -12.86
CA GLU A 236 39.05 -29.31 -12.69
C GLU A 236 39.17 -27.91 -12.05
N HIS A 237 40.13 -27.75 -11.13
CA HIS A 237 40.39 -26.46 -10.49
C HIS A 237 41.14 -25.53 -11.44
N MET A 238 42.12 -26.06 -12.18
CA MET A 238 42.87 -25.30 -13.17
C MET A 238 41.97 -24.85 -14.33
N THR A 239 41.08 -25.72 -14.82
CA THR A 239 40.10 -25.32 -15.85
C THR A 239 39.15 -24.25 -15.32
N ALA A 240 38.62 -24.38 -14.09
CA ALA A 240 37.76 -23.36 -13.48
C ALA A 240 38.46 -21.99 -13.35
N VAL A 241 39.73 -21.97 -12.92
CA VAL A 241 40.54 -20.75 -12.83
C VAL A 241 40.78 -20.14 -14.21
N VAL A 242 41.15 -20.96 -15.20
CA VAL A 242 41.37 -20.49 -16.59
C VAL A 242 40.09 -19.96 -17.23
N PHE A 243 38.95 -20.63 -17.02
CA PHE A 243 37.64 -20.14 -17.46
C PHE A 243 37.26 -18.82 -16.79
N GLY A 244 37.54 -18.66 -15.50
CA GLY A 244 37.40 -17.39 -14.79
C GLY A 244 38.22 -16.27 -15.43
N MET A 245 39.49 -16.53 -15.75
CA MET A 245 40.39 -15.54 -16.36
C MET A 245 40.00 -15.19 -17.80
N LEU A 246 39.55 -16.18 -18.58
CA LEU A 246 39.06 -15.98 -19.95
C LEU A 246 37.81 -15.10 -19.97
N ARG A 247 36.90 -15.28 -19.01
CA ARG A 247 35.68 -14.48 -18.89
C ARG A 247 35.97 -13.00 -18.61
N GLN A 248 37.04 -12.71 -17.87
CA GLN A 248 37.49 -11.34 -17.57
C GLN A 248 38.25 -10.67 -18.72
N LYS A 249 38.46 -11.35 -19.85
CA LYS A 249 39.12 -10.83 -21.07
C LYS A 249 40.56 -10.32 -20.88
N GLU A 250 41.21 -10.70 -19.78
CA GLU A 250 42.58 -10.29 -19.47
C GLU A 250 43.56 -11.30 -20.08
N HIS A 251 44.17 -10.96 -21.22
CA HIS A 251 45.21 -11.77 -21.90
C HIS A 251 46.50 -11.94 -21.06
N LYS A 252 46.59 -11.29 -19.89
CA LYS A 252 47.72 -11.35 -18.97
C LYS A 252 48.02 -12.78 -18.49
N PHE A 253 47.03 -13.67 -18.43
CA PHE A 253 47.28 -15.06 -18.01
C PHE A 253 48.26 -15.79 -18.94
N LEU A 254 48.25 -15.49 -20.24
CA LEU A 254 49.12 -16.14 -21.22
C LEU A 254 50.57 -15.65 -21.09
N GLU A 255 50.75 -14.36 -20.80
CA GLU A 255 52.07 -13.79 -20.50
C GLU A 255 52.63 -14.38 -19.20
N LEU A 256 51.82 -14.43 -18.14
CA LEU A 256 52.19 -15.04 -16.87
C LEU A 256 52.54 -16.53 -17.00
N TYR A 257 51.76 -17.29 -17.78
CA TYR A 257 52.05 -18.71 -18.05
C TYR A 257 53.36 -18.88 -18.82
N LYS A 258 53.63 -18.02 -19.81
CA LYS A 258 54.88 -18.04 -20.59
C LYS A 258 56.09 -17.74 -19.69
N GLU A 259 55.99 -16.75 -18.83
CA GLU A 259 57.05 -16.39 -17.87
C GLU A 259 57.34 -17.55 -16.91
N GLU A 260 56.29 -18.16 -16.33
CA GLU A 260 56.46 -19.28 -15.40
C GLU A 260 56.93 -20.57 -16.10
N ALA A 261 56.53 -20.81 -17.35
CA ALA A 261 57.08 -21.89 -18.16
C ALA A 261 58.58 -21.71 -18.41
N CYS A 262 59.04 -20.49 -18.70
CA CYS A 262 60.45 -20.19 -18.87
C CYS A 262 61.25 -20.38 -17.57
N THR A 263 60.72 -19.95 -16.42
CA THR A 263 61.38 -20.13 -15.12
C THR A 263 61.46 -21.61 -14.74
N ALA A 264 60.39 -22.39 -14.95
CA ALA A 264 60.36 -23.82 -14.67
C ALA A 264 61.29 -24.63 -15.60
N VAL A 265 61.36 -24.30 -16.89
CA VAL A 265 62.35 -24.90 -17.80
C VAL A 265 63.77 -24.57 -17.32
N GLY A 266 64.03 -23.32 -16.92
CA GLY A 266 65.31 -22.94 -16.34
C GLY A 266 65.64 -23.70 -15.04
N ALA A 267 64.65 -23.94 -14.19
CA ALA A 267 64.79 -24.66 -12.92
C ALA A 267 65.03 -26.17 -13.14
N THR A 268 64.27 -26.81 -14.03
CA THR A 268 64.45 -28.23 -14.39
C THR A 268 65.82 -28.48 -15.03
N VAL A 269 66.29 -27.57 -15.88
CA VAL A 269 67.66 -27.61 -16.43
C VAL A 269 68.71 -27.51 -15.32
N LYS A 270 68.54 -26.59 -14.36
CA LYS A 270 69.47 -26.50 -13.21
C LYS A 270 69.41 -27.75 -12.35
N GLN A 271 68.23 -28.28 -12.06
CA GLN A 271 68.03 -29.46 -11.23
C GLN A 271 68.63 -30.73 -11.85
N THR A 272 68.45 -30.94 -13.16
CA THR A 272 69.06 -32.08 -13.88
C THR A 272 70.59 -31.99 -13.92
N VAL A 273 71.14 -30.78 -14.05
CA VAL A 273 72.60 -30.56 -13.95
C VAL A 273 73.10 -30.87 -12.55
N ILE A 274 72.40 -30.41 -11.50
CA ILE A 274 72.76 -30.70 -10.10
C ILE A 274 72.67 -32.20 -9.80
N GLU A 275 71.61 -32.89 -10.23
CA GLU A 275 71.44 -34.33 -10.04
C GLU A 275 72.51 -35.15 -10.80
N PHE A 276 72.94 -34.69 -11.98
CA PHE A 276 74.00 -35.35 -12.73
C PHE A 276 75.39 -35.12 -12.11
N ILE A 277 75.67 -33.94 -11.58
CA ILE A 277 76.92 -33.65 -10.85
C ILE A 277 76.97 -34.46 -9.56
N SER A 278 75.88 -34.48 -8.78
CA SER A 278 75.79 -35.23 -7.52
C SER A 278 75.91 -36.75 -7.70
N LYS A 279 75.55 -37.30 -8.87
CA LYS A 279 75.72 -38.74 -9.16
C LYS A 279 77.12 -39.11 -9.67
N ASN A 280 77.92 -38.13 -10.08
CA ASN A 280 79.25 -38.35 -10.67
C ASN A 280 80.41 -37.88 -9.77
N ASP A 281 80.14 -37.14 -8.69
CA ASP A 281 81.11 -36.79 -7.65
C ASP A 281 81.29 -37.95 -6.66
N ASP A 282 82.25 -38.82 -6.96
CA ASP A 282 82.83 -39.79 -6.02
C ASP A 282 84.27 -39.40 -5.59
N VAL A 283 84.72 -38.16 -5.85
CA VAL A 283 86.10 -37.74 -5.58
C VAL A 283 86.18 -36.35 -4.94
N GLU A 284 86.60 -36.35 -3.68
CA GLU A 284 87.25 -35.30 -2.87
C GLU A 284 86.91 -33.83 -3.15
N VAL A 285 86.01 -33.31 -2.31
CA VAL A 285 85.79 -31.88 -2.08
C VAL A 285 87.04 -31.26 -1.44
N SER A 286 87.91 -30.63 -2.24
CA SER A 286 88.75 -29.54 -1.74
C SER A 286 87.98 -28.23 -1.91
N GLY A 287 87.63 -27.61 -0.79
CA GLY A 287 86.82 -26.41 -0.73
C GLY A 287 87.31 -25.32 -1.69
N ASN A 288 86.40 -24.87 -2.55
CA ASN A 288 86.18 -23.46 -2.79
C ASN A 288 84.85 -23.27 -3.50
N SER A 289 84.19 -22.20 -3.11
CA SER A 289 82.88 -21.71 -3.54
C SER A 289 82.86 -21.30 -5.03
N ASN A 290 83.08 -22.26 -5.92
CA ASN A 290 83.07 -22.05 -7.35
C ASN A 290 81.75 -22.59 -7.88
N GLY A 291 80.88 -21.67 -8.33
CA GLY A 291 79.48 -21.98 -8.66
C GLY A 291 79.33 -23.08 -9.71
N LEU A 292 78.11 -23.61 -9.87
CA LEU A 292 77.75 -24.69 -10.81
C LEU A 292 78.39 -24.58 -12.20
N TYR A 293 78.63 -23.35 -12.66
CA TYR A 293 79.26 -23.03 -13.93
C TYR A 293 80.73 -23.48 -14.06
N GLU A 294 81.48 -23.50 -12.96
CA GLU A 294 82.89 -23.88 -12.93
C GLU A 294 83.05 -25.41 -12.81
N GLN A 295 82.19 -26.07 -12.03
CA GLN A 295 82.14 -27.53 -11.95
C GLN A 295 81.75 -28.18 -13.29
N VAL A 296 80.83 -27.56 -14.04
CA VAL A 296 80.42 -28.04 -15.37
C VAL A 296 81.56 -27.95 -16.41
N ARG A 297 82.51 -27.00 -16.24
CA ARG A 297 83.68 -26.88 -17.13
C ARG A 297 84.74 -27.97 -16.93
N HIS A 298 84.74 -28.65 -15.77
CA HIS A 298 85.71 -29.71 -15.45
C HIS A 298 85.22 -31.13 -15.83
N LEU A 299 84.05 -31.26 -16.45
CA LEU A 299 83.49 -32.55 -16.88
C LEU A 299 84.21 -33.10 -18.14
N ASP A 300 84.55 -34.39 -18.12
CA ASP A 300 85.10 -35.12 -19.27
C ASP A 300 84.13 -35.18 -20.46
N SER A 301 84.66 -35.32 -21.69
CA SER A 301 83.85 -35.32 -22.92
C SER A 301 82.81 -36.45 -22.99
N SER A 302 83.07 -37.60 -22.35
CA SER A 302 82.13 -38.72 -22.25
C SER A 302 80.97 -38.43 -21.29
N LYS A 303 81.25 -37.74 -20.17
CA LYS A 303 80.25 -37.32 -19.18
C LYS A 303 79.37 -36.20 -19.75
N TRP A 304 79.92 -35.33 -20.59
CA TRP A 304 79.16 -34.34 -21.35
C TRP A 304 78.15 -34.96 -22.31
N LEU A 305 78.50 -36.06 -22.99
CA LEU A 305 77.58 -36.75 -23.90
C LEU A 305 76.43 -37.43 -23.17
N ALA A 306 76.70 -38.06 -22.01
CA ALA A 306 75.65 -38.64 -21.16
C ALA A 306 74.69 -37.59 -20.58
N LEU A 307 75.23 -36.42 -20.18
CA LEU A 307 74.41 -35.29 -19.77
C LEU A 307 73.54 -34.80 -20.94
N LEU A 308 74.09 -34.67 -22.14
CA LEU A 308 73.32 -34.29 -23.32
C LEU A 308 72.18 -35.28 -23.62
N GLU A 309 72.40 -36.59 -23.52
CA GLU A 309 71.32 -37.59 -23.70
C GLU A 309 70.19 -37.41 -22.70
N VAL A 310 70.50 -37.15 -21.42
CA VAL A 310 69.49 -36.84 -20.39
C VAL A 310 68.75 -35.54 -20.73
N PHE A 311 69.43 -34.53 -21.27
CA PHE A 311 68.79 -33.30 -21.75
C PHE A 311 67.90 -33.51 -22.97
N TRP A 312 68.28 -34.39 -23.90
CA TRP A 312 67.45 -34.75 -25.06
C TRP A 312 66.20 -35.53 -24.63
N ALA A 313 66.33 -36.44 -23.66
CA ALA A 313 65.21 -37.14 -23.04
C ALA A 313 64.31 -36.19 -22.23
N LEU A 314 64.90 -35.23 -21.52
CA LEU A 314 64.17 -34.18 -20.80
C LEU A 314 63.36 -33.31 -21.76
N ARG A 315 63.97 -32.90 -22.88
CA ARG A 315 63.32 -32.08 -23.91
C ARG A 315 62.11 -32.80 -24.51
N THR A 316 62.23 -34.10 -24.81
CA THR A 316 61.11 -34.89 -25.35
C THR A 316 59.99 -35.09 -24.32
N SER A 317 60.32 -35.32 -23.05
CA SER A 317 59.34 -35.41 -21.96
C SER A 317 58.65 -34.07 -21.66
N ALA A 318 59.41 -32.97 -21.62
CA ALA A 318 58.88 -31.63 -21.37
C ALA A 318 57.97 -31.17 -22.52
N THR A 319 58.38 -31.37 -23.78
CA THR A 319 57.54 -31.05 -24.94
C THR A 319 56.24 -31.84 -24.94
N PHE A 320 56.24 -33.11 -24.51
CA PHE A 320 55.02 -33.90 -24.35
C PHE A 320 54.09 -33.37 -23.23
N ARG A 321 54.65 -32.94 -22.09
CA ARG A 321 53.89 -32.30 -21.01
C ARG A 321 53.24 -30.98 -21.46
N PHE A 322 54.00 -30.11 -22.12
CA PHE A 322 53.49 -28.85 -22.66
C PHE A 322 52.42 -29.06 -23.75
N LEU A 323 52.60 -30.06 -24.62
CA LEU A 323 51.61 -30.40 -25.65
C LEU A 323 50.32 -30.97 -25.06
N LYS A 324 50.39 -31.69 -23.92
CA LYS A 324 49.23 -32.23 -23.21
C LYS A 324 48.42 -31.14 -22.51
N VAL A 325 49.09 -30.20 -21.84
CA VAL A 325 48.44 -29.01 -21.22
C VAL A 325 47.80 -28.11 -22.29
N ALA A 326 48.42 -27.99 -23.47
CA ALA A 326 47.82 -27.29 -24.62
C ALA A 326 46.72 -28.12 -25.32
N GLY A 327 46.79 -29.45 -25.22
CA GLY A 327 45.85 -30.40 -25.84
C GLY A 327 44.54 -30.53 -25.07
N THR A 328 44.57 -30.44 -23.74
CA THR A 328 43.35 -30.38 -22.90
C THR A 328 42.55 -29.09 -23.12
N SER A 329 43.20 -27.99 -23.54
CA SER A 329 42.49 -26.79 -24.00
C SER A 329 41.75 -26.97 -25.34
N ARG A 330 42.03 -28.04 -26.11
CA ARG A 330 41.50 -28.24 -27.46
C ARG A 330 40.50 -29.39 -27.56
N SER A 331 40.35 -30.22 -26.52
CA SER A 331 39.37 -31.30 -26.48
C SER A 331 37.96 -30.86 -26.06
N ASP A 332 37.80 -29.65 -25.51
CA ASP A 332 36.54 -29.17 -24.93
C ASP A 332 35.90 -28.00 -25.71
N PHE A 333 36.28 -27.84 -26.99
CA PHE A 333 35.60 -26.93 -27.94
C PHE A 333 34.60 -27.69 -28.83
#